data_AF-W5MKD5-F1
#
_entry.id   AF-W5MKD5-F1
#
_cell.length_a   1.000
_cell.length_b   1.000
_cell.length_c   1.000
_cell.angle_alpha   90.00
_cell.angle_beta   90.00
_cell.angle_gamma   90.00
#
_symmetry.space_group_name_H-M   'P 1'
#
loop_
_entity.id
_entity.type
_entity.pdbx_description
1 polymer ?
#
loop_
_entity_poly.entity_id
_entity_poly.type
_entity_poly.pdbx_seq_one_letter_code
_entity_poly.pdbx_strand_id
1 'polypeptide(L)'
;LSPTPYRLAAVCLGLLCAVLLIAIIALSIYYNGSSQKLTKELVQLRENYSNLTTAKNKLQVDFRNLFTGYSNLTESNDYLTTVNHRLQVDIRNLTTSYSNLTVMKDNLQKERDNLEYMIIRLNELSWTESRTACRKLHLGADLVIINSREEQCESKIIMLQNQRNIQNTYTSETPKKKSTGKKWSYRANEKAFEVKQDEVTYAEKHPDKVNSSYLNMLMTSAVLQNRNNGELKGQDQLRMNYSNLTAPKDKLQEDIRNLTGANERLLKDFRNLTAAHDKLQVDYRNLSAVKECRPCPWGWELFSHKCYYFSTDKLNWNDSRTACRKQGADLVAIDSRGEQEFVTKHMKRREYWMGLSDAAGKGTWIWVDGTQPIEWYWIQNQPGNFQNNTACLASADKAIGLKNWNDQDCSKKKSRICEGSSLPLSP
;
A
#
# COMPACT_ATOMS: atom_id res chain seq x y z
N LEU A 1 52.36 -14.98 -82.08
CA LEU A 1 52.75 -14.99 -80.66
C LEU A 1 51.60 -15.60 -79.86
N SER A 2 51.74 -16.85 -79.43
CA SER A 2 50.81 -17.52 -78.52
C SER A 2 50.87 -16.84 -77.14
N PRO A 3 49.73 -16.46 -76.52
CA PRO A 3 49.78 -15.87 -75.19
C PRO A 3 50.23 -16.96 -74.21
N THR A 4 51.33 -16.71 -73.52
CA THR A 4 51.88 -17.66 -72.56
C THR A 4 50.88 -17.86 -71.40
N PRO A 5 50.58 -19.11 -71.01
CA PRO A 5 49.51 -19.45 -70.05
C PRO A 5 49.68 -18.76 -68.68
N TYR A 6 50.91 -18.36 -68.34
CA TYR A 6 51.27 -17.68 -67.10
C TYR A 6 50.70 -16.26 -66.98
N ARG A 7 50.52 -15.53 -68.10
CA ARG A 7 49.96 -14.16 -68.06
C ARG A 7 48.47 -14.17 -67.74
N LEU A 8 47.73 -15.12 -68.31
CA LEU A 8 46.31 -15.29 -68.02
C LEU A 8 46.10 -15.73 -66.56
N ALA A 9 46.90 -16.67 -66.08
CA ALA A 9 46.86 -17.12 -64.68
C ALA A 9 47.16 -15.98 -63.68
N ALA A 10 48.13 -15.10 -63.98
CA ALA A 10 48.47 -13.96 -63.13
C ALA A 10 47.33 -12.91 -63.08
N VAL A 11 46.68 -12.63 -64.21
CA VAL A 11 45.51 -11.73 -64.26
C VAL A 11 44.33 -12.34 -63.49
N CYS A 12 44.06 -13.63 -63.65
CA CYS A 12 43.02 -14.34 -62.90
C CYS A 12 43.29 -14.34 -61.39
N LEU A 13 44.54 -14.54 -60.96
CA LEU A 13 44.92 -14.51 -59.55
C LEU A 13 44.78 -13.10 -58.96
N GLY A 14 45.18 -12.07 -59.71
CA GLY A 14 45.01 -10.67 -59.31
C GLY A 14 43.54 -10.27 -59.13
N LEU A 15 42.67 -10.71 -60.07
CA LEU A 15 41.22 -10.51 -59.96
C LEU A 15 40.63 -11.27 -58.76
N LEU A 16 41.07 -12.50 -58.50
CA LEU A 16 40.61 -13.31 -57.37
C LEU A 16 41.02 -12.66 -56.03
N CYS A 17 42.24 -12.13 -55.93
CA CYS A 17 42.69 -11.35 -54.77
C CYS A 17 41.88 -10.06 -54.57
N ALA A 18 41.52 -9.35 -55.65
CA ALA A 18 40.68 -8.15 -55.56
C ALA A 18 39.27 -8.49 -55.05
N VAL A 19 38.67 -9.57 -55.55
CA VAL A 19 37.35 -10.05 -55.08
C VAL A 19 37.39 -10.46 -53.60
N LEU A 20 38.45 -11.17 -53.17
CA LEU A 20 38.63 -11.55 -51.76
C LEU A 20 38.80 -10.32 -50.85
N LEU A 21 39.54 -9.30 -51.27
CA LEU A 21 39.70 -8.05 -50.52
C LEU A 21 38.36 -7.32 -50.34
N ILE A 22 37.58 -7.21 -51.42
CA ILE A 22 36.24 -6.60 -51.36
C ILE A 22 35.34 -7.40 -50.41
N ALA A 23 35.37 -8.72 -50.46
CA ALA A 23 34.59 -9.58 -49.58
C ALA A 23 34.97 -9.37 -48.10
N ILE A 24 36.27 -9.29 -47.78
CA ILE A 24 36.77 -9.07 -46.42
C ILE A 24 36.35 -7.69 -45.90
N ILE A 25 36.45 -6.64 -46.73
CA ILE A 25 36.03 -5.28 -46.36
C ILE A 25 34.52 -5.25 -46.11
N ALA A 26 33.72 -5.88 -46.97
CA ALA A 26 32.28 -5.98 -46.79
C ALA A 26 31.91 -6.73 -45.50
N LEU A 27 32.57 -7.86 -45.21
CA LEU A 27 32.43 -8.60 -43.95
C LEU A 27 32.78 -7.73 -42.73
N SER A 28 33.89 -6.99 -42.78
CA SER A 28 34.32 -6.12 -41.68
C SER A 28 33.29 -5.02 -41.38
N ILE A 29 32.76 -4.36 -42.42
CA ILE A 29 31.72 -3.33 -42.28
C ILE A 29 30.43 -3.96 -41.71
N TYR A 30 30.04 -5.14 -42.20
CA TYR A 30 28.86 -5.87 -41.73
C TYR A 30 28.95 -6.24 -40.24
N TYR A 31 30.09 -6.79 -39.80
CA TYR A 31 30.29 -7.17 -38.40
C TYR A 31 30.36 -5.94 -37.47
N ASN A 32 31.04 -4.85 -37.89
CA ASN A 32 31.13 -3.64 -37.08
C ASN A 32 29.76 -2.94 -36.92
N GLY A 33 28.97 -2.87 -37.99
CA GLY A 33 27.60 -2.37 -37.95
C GLY A 33 26.69 -3.21 -37.02
N SER A 34 26.81 -4.54 -37.08
CA SER A 34 26.06 -5.46 -36.21
C SER A 34 26.44 -5.29 -34.74
N SER A 35 27.73 -5.11 -34.43
CA SER A 35 28.22 -4.89 -33.06
C SER A 35 27.73 -3.57 -32.46
N GLN A 36 27.73 -2.49 -33.24
CA GLN A 36 27.18 -1.19 -32.80
C GLN A 36 25.67 -1.27 -32.55
N LYS A 37 24.93 -1.98 -33.39
CA LYS A 37 23.48 -2.19 -33.20
C LYS A 37 23.20 -2.90 -31.87
N LEU A 38 23.89 -4.00 -31.60
CA LEU A 38 23.74 -4.76 -30.36
C LEU A 38 24.10 -3.93 -29.12
N THR A 39 25.13 -3.07 -29.22
CA THR A 39 25.54 -2.20 -28.11
C THR A 39 24.47 -1.16 -27.77
N LYS A 40 23.81 -0.56 -28.77
CA LYS A 40 22.70 0.38 -28.57
C LYS A 40 21.50 -0.31 -27.91
N GLU A 41 21.15 -1.51 -28.37
CA GLU A 41 20.06 -2.30 -27.78
C GLU A 41 20.32 -2.65 -26.30
N LEU A 42 21.56 -3.02 -25.94
CA LEU A 42 21.94 -3.27 -24.54
C LEU A 42 21.84 -2.04 -23.64
N VAL A 43 22.24 -0.86 -24.12
CA VAL A 43 22.15 0.38 -23.35
C VAL A 43 20.69 0.74 -23.10
N GLN A 44 19.86 0.68 -24.14
CA GLN A 44 18.42 0.93 -24.04
C GLN A 44 17.74 -0.06 -23.09
N LEU A 45 18.12 -1.34 -23.15
CA LEU A 45 17.59 -2.37 -22.25
C LEU A 45 17.97 -2.12 -20.78
N ARG A 46 19.21 -1.67 -20.53
CA ARG A 46 19.67 -1.29 -19.19
C ARG A 46 18.90 -0.09 -18.63
N GLU A 47 18.66 0.94 -19.44
CA GLU A 47 17.86 2.11 -19.03
C GLU A 47 16.41 1.70 -18.71
N ASN A 48 15.79 0.89 -19.57
CA ASN A 48 14.45 0.36 -19.34
C ASN A 48 14.38 -0.45 -18.04
N TYR A 49 15.36 -1.32 -17.77
CA TYR A 49 15.43 -2.06 -16.52
C TYR A 49 15.52 -1.14 -15.30
N SER A 50 16.41 -0.13 -15.34
CA SER A 50 16.55 0.85 -14.26
C SER A 50 15.25 1.63 -14.01
N ASN A 51 14.60 2.10 -15.06
CA ASN A 51 13.31 2.82 -14.96
C ASN A 51 12.22 1.94 -14.35
N LEU A 52 12.17 0.67 -14.74
CA LEU A 52 11.22 -0.31 -14.21
C LEU A 52 11.47 -0.58 -12.72
N THR A 53 12.73 -0.71 -12.30
CA THR A 53 13.11 -0.88 -10.89
C THR A 53 12.67 0.33 -10.05
N THR A 54 12.90 1.55 -10.55
CA THR A 54 12.43 2.78 -9.89
C THR A 54 10.91 2.81 -9.76
N ALA A 55 10.17 2.47 -10.82
CA ALA A 55 8.72 2.38 -10.80
C ALA A 55 8.21 1.34 -9.77
N LYS A 56 8.86 0.17 -9.70
CA LYS A 56 8.54 -0.89 -8.73
C LYS A 56 8.71 -0.42 -7.29
N ASN A 57 9.84 0.24 -7.00
CA ASN A 57 10.14 0.76 -5.66
C ASN A 57 9.14 1.84 -5.26
N LYS A 58 8.77 2.74 -6.18
CA LYS A 58 7.73 3.75 -5.94
C LYS A 58 6.39 3.09 -5.60
N LEU A 59 5.96 2.10 -6.40
CA LEU A 59 4.70 1.40 -6.17
C LEU A 59 4.67 0.66 -4.81
N GLN A 60 5.80 0.13 -4.36
CA GLN A 60 5.92 -0.50 -3.03
C GLN A 60 5.77 0.50 -1.88
N VAL A 61 6.26 1.74 -2.05
CA VAL A 61 6.06 2.82 -1.07
C VAL A 61 4.59 3.24 -1.06
N ASP A 62 4.00 3.43 -2.24
CA ASP A 62 2.59 3.82 -2.39
C ASP A 62 1.68 2.76 -1.75
N PHE A 63 1.95 1.47 -1.96
CA PHE A 63 1.20 0.37 -1.34
C PHE A 63 1.29 0.39 0.20
N ARG A 64 2.49 0.65 0.77
CA ARG A 64 2.66 0.74 2.23
C ARG A 64 1.86 1.91 2.82
N ASN A 65 1.95 3.09 2.20
CA ASN A 65 1.22 4.27 2.66
C ASN A 65 -0.30 4.05 2.58
N LEU A 66 -0.78 3.44 1.50
CA LEU A 66 -2.19 3.11 1.31
C LEU A 66 -2.68 2.12 2.38
N PHE A 67 -1.88 1.09 2.68
CA PHE A 67 -2.20 0.09 3.69
C PHE A 67 -2.30 0.70 5.10
N THR A 68 -1.35 1.56 5.48
CA THR A 68 -1.43 2.29 6.75
C THR A 68 -2.67 3.17 6.83
N GLY A 69 -3.00 3.90 5.75
CA GLY A 69 -4.22 4.70 5.68
C GLY A 69 -5.49 3.85 5.88
N TYR A 70 -5.60 2.74 5.14
CA TYR A 70 -6.73 1.82 5.25
C TYR A 70 -6.89 1.24 6.67
N SER A 71 -5.79 0.86 7.32
CA SER A 71 -5.82 0.34 8.70
C SER A 71 -6.38 1.37 9.69
N ASN A 72 -5.89 2.61 9.64
CA ASN A 72 -6.33 3.68 10.55
C ASN A 72 -7.83 4.04 10.35
N LEU A 73 -8.28 4.06 9.09
CA LEU A 73 -9.69 4.28 8.75
C LEU A 73 -10.57 3.15 9.26
N THR A 74 -10.12 1.90 9.15
CA THR A 74 -10.86 0.73 9.65
C THR A 74 -11.03 0.80 11.17
N GLU A 75 -9.96 1.12 11.89
CA GLU A 75 -10.01 1.30 13.35
C GLU A 75 -10.98 2.43 13.76
N SER A 76 -10.92 3.56 13.06
CA SER A 76 -11.86 4.68 13.28
C SER A 76 -13.31 4.28 13.00
N ASN A 77 -13.56 3.48 11.96
CA ASN A 77 -14.89 2.98 11.61
C ASN A 77 -15.43 2.02 12.67
N ASP A 78 -14.59 1.13 13.19
CA ASP A 78 -14.98 0.17 14.23
C ASP A 78 -15.32 0.87 15.56
N TYR A 79 -14.53 1.89 15.92
CA TYR A 79 -14.83 2.77 17.05
C TYR A 79 -16.18 3.47 16.89
N LEU A 80 -16.42 4.13 15.75
CA LEU A 80 -17.68 4.83 15.48
C LEU A 80 -18.87 3.87 15.44
N THR A 81 -18.69 2.67 14.90
CA THR A 81 -19.73 1.63 14.87
C THR A 81 -20.12 1.19 16.28
N THR A 82 -19.14 1.02 17.17
CA THR A 82 -19.36 0.70 18.59
C THR A 82 -20.12 1.82 19.31
N VAL A 83 -19.70 3.07 19.14
CA VAL A 83 -20.38 4.23 19.73
C VAL A 83 -21.81 4.35 19.22
N ASN A 84 -22.01 4.16 17.92
CA ASN A 84 -23.33 4.20 17.29
C ASN A 84 -24.26 3.12 17.84
N HIS A 85 -23.76 1.90 18.07
CA HIS A 85 -24.54 0.83 18.69
C HIS A 85 -24.96 1.16 20.13
N ARG A 86 -24.04 1.73 20.94
CA ARG A 86 -24.35 2.19 22.31
C ARG A 86 -25.43 3.27 22.31
N LEU A 87 -25.30 4.30 21.47
CA LEU A 87 -26.31 5.35 21.34
C LEU A 87 -27.68 4.80 20.96
N GLN A 88 -27.76 3.80 20.07
CA GLN A 88 -29.03 3.15 19.73
C GLN A 88 -29.64 2.36 20.89
N VAL A 89 -28.82 1.77 21.77
CA VAL A 89 -29.30 1.10 22.98
C VAL A 89 -29.83 2.15 23.97
N ASP A 90 -29.10 3.24 24.19
CA ASP A 90 -29.50 4.32 25.10
C ASP A 90 -30.81 4.97 24.65
N ILE A 91 -30.97 5.25 23.35
CA ILE A 91 -32.22 5.77 22.78
C ILE A 91 -33.39 4.81 23.04
N ARG A 92 -33.19 3.49 22.87
CA ARG A 92 -34.23 2.48 23.16
C ARG A 92 -34.60 2.45 24.63
N ASN A 93 -33.62 2.48 25.53
CA ASN A 93 -33.85 2.47 26.97
C ASN A 93 -34.64 3.72 27.43
N LEU A 94 -34.26 4.91 26.95
CA LEU A 94 -34.98 6.16 27.20
C LEU A 94 -36.39 6.16 26.61
N THR A 95 -36.59 5.58 25.42
CA THR A 95 -37.93 5.46 24.83
C THR A 95 -38.84 4.61 25.71
N THR A 96 -38.32 3.49 26.23
CA THR A 96 -39.04 2.62 27.17
C THR A 96 -39.35 3.36 28.48
N SER A 97 -38.38 4.05 29.08
CA SER A 97 -38.58 4.83 30.32
C SER A 97 -39.67 5.88 30.16
N TYR A 98 -39.61 6.66 29.08
CA TYR A 98 -40.61 7.68 28.76
C TYR A 98 -42.01 7.09 28.57
N SER A 99 -42.11 5.94 27.91
CA SER A 99 -43.40 5.23 27.74
C SER A 99 -43.99 4.79 29.08
N ASN A 100 -43.16 4.29 30.01
CA ASN A 100 -43.59 3.90 31.34
C ASN A 100 -44.05 5.11 32.17
N LEU A 101 -43.30 6.22 32.13
CA LEU A 101 -43.69 7.46 32.81
C LEU A 101 -45.01 8.02 32.27
N THR A 102 -45.23 7.92 30.96
CA THR A 102 -46.50 8.33 30.33
C THR A 102 -47.67 7.50 30.85
N VAL A 103 -47.51 6.17 30.95
CA VAL A 103 -48.53 5.28 31.52
C VAL A 103 -48.80 5.61 33.00
N MET A 104 -47.75 5.85 33.80
CA MET A 104 -47.89 6.26 35.21
C MET A 104 -48.65 7.60 35.33
N LYS A 105 -48.33 8.57 34.48
CA LYS A 105 -49.02 9.86 34.42
C LYS A 105 -50.50 9.67 34.08
N ASP A 106 -50.83 8.85 33.08
CA ASP A 106 -52.20 8.58 32.68
C ASP A 106 -53.00 7.88 33.79
N ASN A 107 -52.36 7.00 34.58
CA ASN A 107 -53.00 6.36 35.72
C ASN A 107 -53.27 7.36 36.86
N LEU A 108 -52.31 8.20 37.22
CA LEU A 108 -52.49 9.25 38.23
C LEU A 108 -53.53 10.28 37.81
N GLN A 109 -53.62 10.60 36.51
CA GLN A 109 -54.66 11.46 35.98
C GLN A 109 -56.05 10.87 36.25
N LYS A 110 -56.24 9.56 36.03
CA LYS A 110 -57.51 8.87 36.33
C LYS A 110 -57.82 8.89 37.82
N GLU A 111 -56.83 8.68 38.68
CA GLU A 111 -57.01 8.78 40.14
C GLU A 111 -57.41 10.19 40.57
N ARG A 112 -56.81 11.22 39.97
CA ARG A 112 -57.20 12.61 40.17
C ARG A 112 -58.62 12.89 39.74
N ASP A 113 -59.00 12.47 38.54
CA ASP A 113 -60.36 12.68 38.03
C ASP A 113 -61.40 11.99 38.94
N ASN A 114 -61.08 10.82 39.50
CA ASN A 114 -61.91 10.14 40.49
C ASN A 114 -62.01 10.92 41.82
N LEU A 115 -60.89 11.37 42.37
CA LEU A 115 -60.86 12.16 43.62
C LEU A 115 -61.60 13.49 43.45
N GLU A 116 -61.43 14.16 42.32
CA GLU A 116 -62.14 15.40 41.99
C GLU A 116 -63.65 15.17 41.90
N TYR A 117 -64.07 14.06 41.29
CA TYR A 117 -65.47 13.64 41.30
C TYR A 117 -66.01 13.39 42.72
N MET A 118 -65.25 12.72 43.59
CA MET A 118 -65.64 12.50 44.99
C MET A 118 -65.77 13.82 45.75
N ILE A 119 -64.82 14.75 45.59
CA ILE A 119 -64.86 16.08 46.22
C ILE A 119 -66.10 16.87 45.76
N ILE A 120 -66.42 16.84 44.46
CA ILE A 120 -67.63 17.50 43.92
C ILE A 120 -68.88 16.90 44.58
N ARG A 121 -68.97 15.57 44.69
CA ARG A 121 -70.10 14.88 45.32
C ARG A 121 -70.22 15.19 46.81
N LEU A 122 -69.12 15.22 47.56
CA LEU A 122 -69.10 15.64 48.96
C LEU A 122 -69.57 17.08 49.12
N ASN A 123 -69.13 17.98 48.24
CA ASN A 123 -69.58 19.37 48.23
C ASN A 123 -71.08 19.46 47.96
N GLU A 124 -71.60 18.77 46.92
CA GLU A 124 -73.03 18.70 46.62
C GLU A 124 -73.86 18.15 47.79
N LEU A 125 -73.38 17.08 48.44
CA LEU A 125 -74.04 16.47 49.60
C LEU A 125 -74.05 17.42 50.80
N SER A 126 -72.91 18.06 51.12
CA SER A 126 -72.85 19.08 52.18
C SER A 126 -73.78 20.27 51.89
N TRP A 127 -73.94 20.63 50.61
CA TRP A 127 -74.89 21.65 50.16
C TRP A 127 -76.34 21.19 50.34
N THR A 128 -76.66 19.93 50.06
CA THR A 128 -78.01 19.38 50.29
C THR A 128 -78.33 19.23 51.78
N GLU A 129 -77.39 18.80 52.61
CA GLU A 129 -77.55 18.75 54.07
C GLU A 129 -77.67 20.15 54.67
N SER A 130 -76.84 21.10 54.23
CA SER A 130 -76.93 22.51 54.63
C SER A 130 -78.25 23.15 54.19
N ARG A 131 -78.75 22.85 52.98
CA ARG A 131 -80.08 23.28 52.51
C ARG A 131 -81.20 22.62 53.30
N THR A 132 -81.06 21.35 53.67
CA THR A 132 -82.07 20.60 54.45
C THR A 132 -82.09 21.08 55.91
N ALA A 133 -80.93 21.40 56.48
CA ALA A 133 -80.79 22.05 57.79
C ALA A 133 -81.36 23.48 57.76
N CYS A 134 -81.11 24.26 56.71
CA CYS A 134 -81.74 25.57 56.50
C CYS A 134 -83.26 25.45 56.33
N ARG A 135 -83.77 24.46 55.60
CA ARG A 135 -85.23 24.20 55.48
C ARG A 135 -85.86 23.78 56.81
N LYS A 136 -85.18 22.94 57.60
CA LYS A 136 -85.61 22.57 58.96
C LYS A 136 -85.61 23.77 59.91
N LEU A 137 -84.65 24.69 59.77
CA LEU A 137 -84.60 25.95 60.49
C LEU A 137 -85.70 26.94 60.04
N HIS A 138 -86.05 26.96 58.75
CA HIS A 138 -87.16 27.76 58.20
C HIS A 138 -88.55 27.27 58.63
N LEU A 139 -88.70 25.99 58.98
CA LEU A 139 -89.95 25.45 59.53
C LEU A 139 -90.17 25.83 61.01
N GLY A 140 -89.27 26.61 61.63
CA GLY A 140 -89.30 26.84 63.09
C GLY A 140 -88.98 28.24 63.61
N ALA A 141 -88.85 29.31 62.81
CA ALA A 141 -88.62 30.65 63.40
C ALA A 141 -89.06 31.85 62.55
N ASP A 142 -89.62 32.84 63.26
CA ASP A 142 -90.08 34.16 62.80
C ASP A 142 -88.99 35.05 62.17
N LEU A 143 -89.46 35.97 61.32
CA LEU A 143 -88.78 36.81 60.33
C LEU A 143 -87.55 37.64 60.78
N VAL A 144 -87.16 37.65 62.06
CA VAL A 144 -86.15 38.59 62.59
C VAL A 144 -84.73 38.00 62.68
N ILE A 145 -84.56 36.67 62.60
CA ILE A 145 -83.23 35.99 62.59
C ILE A 145 -82.70 35.77 61.15
N ILE A 146 -83.32 36.37 60.13
CA ILE A 146 -82.99 36.11 58.72
C ILE A 146 -81.70 36.86 58.30
N ASN A 147 -81.50 38.11 58.75
CA ASN A 147 -80.36 38.93 58.28
C ASN A 147 -78.99 38.54 58.87
N SER A 148 -78.93 37.87 60.02
CA SER A 148 -77.64 37.49 60.64
C SER A 148 -77.05 36.18 60.10
N ARG A 149 -77.87 35.33 59.45
CA ARG A 149 -77.44 34.02 58.94
C ARG A 149 -77.17 33.99 57.44
N GLU A 150 -77.69 34.95 56.66
CA GLU A 150 -77.28 35.17 55.27
C GLU A 150 -75.79 35.55 55.17
N GLU A 151 -75.26 36.38 56.09
CA GLU A 151 -73.83 36.75 56.10
C GLU A 151 -72.89 35.56 56.36
N GLN A 152 -73.29 34.58 57.18
CA GLN A 152 -72.49 33.38 57.42
C GLN A 152 -72.50 32.40 56.23
N CYS A 153 -73.58 32.38 55.44
CA CYS A 153 -73.67 31.59 54.21
C CYS A 153 -72.88 32.24 53.05
N GLU A 154 -72.97 33.56 52.90
CA GLU A 154 -72.21 34.35 51.91
C GLU A 154 -70.69 34.24 52.11
N SER A 155 -70.21 34.37 53.35
CA SER A 155 -68.77 34.29 53.66
C SER A 155 -68.15 32.91 53.33
N LYS A 156 -68.95 31.84 53.44
CA LYS A 156 -68.53 30.47 53.08
C LYS A 156 -68.53 30.23 51.57
N ILE A 157 -69.39 30.91 50.82
CA ILE A 157 -69.42 30.92 49.35
C ILE A 157 -68.16 31.62 48.79
N ILE A 158 -67.77 32.75 49.38
CA ILE A 158 -66.58 33.53 48.96
C ILE A 158 -65.27 32.75 49.21
N MET A 159 -65.14 32.05 50.34
CA MET A 159 -64.01 31.16 50.62
C MET A 159 -63.86 30.04 49.57
N LEU A 160 -64.97 29.45 49.11
CA LEU A 160 -64.99 28.35 48.14
C LEU A 160 -64.74 28.80 46.70
N GLN A 161 -65.14 30.03 46.33
CA GLN A 161 -64.80 30.63 45.03
C GLN A 161 -63.29 30.90 44.90
N ASN A 162 -62.63 31.31 45.99
CA ASN A 162 -61.17 31.47 46.02
C ASN A 162 -60.43 30.14 45.84
N GLN A 163 -60.95 29.05 46.40
CA GLN A 163 -60.39 27.70 46.22
C GLN A 163 -60.51 27.20 44.77
N ARG A 164 -61.62 27.53 44.08
CA ARG A 164 -61.83 27.24 42.65
C ARG A 164 -60.91 28.07 41.72
N ASN A 165 -60.58 29.31 42.11
CA ASN A 165 -59.66 30.17 41.36
C ASN A 165 -58.19 29.68 41.42
N ILE A 166 -57.77 29.12 42.57
CA ILE A 166 -56.45 28.49 42.69
C ILE A 166 -56.34 27.28 41.76
N GLN A 167 -57.40 26.48 41.62
CA GLN A 167 -57.47 25.32 40.71
C GLN A 167 -57.32 25.70 39.22
N ASN A 168 -57.87 26.86 38.81
CA ASN A 168 -57.81 27.36 37.44
C ASN A 168 -56.46 28.01 37.08
N THR A 169 -55.64 28.39 38.07
CA THR A 169 -54.33 28.99 37.84
C THR A 169 -53.28 27.93 37.42
N TYR A 170 -53.48 26.67 37.81
CA TYR A 170 -52.60 25.53 37.49
C TYR A 170 -52.94 24.81 36.17
N THR A 171 -54.08 25.10 35.53
CA THR A 171 -54.54 24.41 34.30
C THR A 171 -54.24 25.15 32.99
N SER A 172 -53.42 26.20 33.01
CA SER A 172 -53.15 27.05 31.84
C SER A 172 -52.10 26.54 30.84
N GLU A 173 -51.57 25.32 30.99
CA GLU A 173 -50.64 24.73 30.00
C GLU A 173 -51.00 23.29 29.63
N THR A 174 -52.07 23.07 28.85
CA THR A 174 -52.11 21.96 27.87
C THR A 174 -53.04 22.25 26.69
N PRO A 175 -52.74 21.77 25.46
CA PRO A 175 -53.41 22.21 24.23
C PRO A 175 -54.75 21.51 23.99
N LYS A 176 -55.70 22.29 23.44
CA LYS A 176 -57.06 21.90 23.02
C LYS A 176 -57.07 20.61 22.17
N LYS A 177 -57.81 19.58 22.60
CA LYS A 177 -58.31 18.50 21.71
C LYS A 177 -59.84 18.46 21.71
N LYS A 178 -60.37 18.51 20.48
CA LYS A 178 -61.80 18.56 20.13
C LYS A 178 -62.54 17.28 20.54
N SER A 179 -63.75 17.47 21.05
CA SER A 179 -64.75 16.46 21.37
C SER A 179 -65.30 15.75 20.13
N THR A 180 -65.47 14.43 20.20
CA THR A 180 -66.48 13.71 19.41
C THR A 180 -67.33 12.88 20.36
N GLY A 181 -68.63 13.18 20.38
CA GLY A 181 -69.60 12.56 21.26
C GLY A 181 -69.83 11.08 20.97
N LYS A 182 -69.94 10.30 22.04
CA LYS A 182 -70.62 9.00 22.05
C LYS A 182 -71.58 8.96 23.24
N LYS A 183 -72.86 8.71 22.94
CA LYS A 183 -73.93 8.40 23.90
C LYS A 183 -73.58 7.09 24.61
N TRP A 184 -73.60 7.08 25.93
CA TRP A 184 -73.44 5.87 26.74
C TRP A 184 -74.81 5.35 27.23
N SER A 185 -74.98 4.04 27.20
CA SER A 185 -76.17 3.27 27.58
C SER A 185 -76.23 3.04 29.09
N TYR A 186 -77.41 3.22 29.70
CA TYR A 186 -77.61 3.36 31.15
C TYR A 186 -77.61 2.06 32.00
N ARG A 187 -77.43 0.86 31.43
CA ARG A 187 -77.62 -0.41 32.18
C ARG A 187 -76.37 -1.08 32.77
N ALA A 188 -75.17 -0.55 32.53
CA ALA A 188 -73.94 -1.10 33.13
C ALA A 188 -73.53 -0.42 34.46
N ASN A 189 -74.21 0.66 34.86
CA ASN A 189 -73.79 1.52 35.97
C ASN A 189 -74.34 1.12 37.34
N GLU A 190 -75.27 0.17 37.43
CA GLU A 190 -75.96 -0.15 38.68
C GLU A 190 -75.09 -0.97 39.65
N LYS A 191 -74.32 -1.95 39.17
CA LYS A 191 -73.34 -2.70 39.99
C LYS A 191 -72.07 -1.90 40.35
N ALA A 192 -71.79 -0.82 39.63
CA ALA A 192 -70.69 0.11 39.95
C ALA A 192 -71.10 1.18 40.98
N PHE A 193 -72.40 1.27 41.32
CA PHE A 193 -72.96 2.26 42.23
C PHE A 193 -72.80 1.85 43.69
N GLU A 194 -73.00 0.56 44.02
CA GLU A 194 -72.84 0.05 45.39
C GLU A 194 -71.37 0.02 45.84
N VAL A 195 -70.43 -0.34 44.96
CA VAL A 195 -68.98 -0.34 45.26
C VAL A 195 -68.44 1.08 45.53
N LYS A 196 -69.03 2.11 44.91
CA LYS A 196 -68.63 3.52 45.11
C LYS A 196 -69.26 4.18 46.33
N GLN A 197 -70.36 3.63 46.86
CA GLN A 197 -71.07 4.20 48.00
C GLN A 197 -70.24 4.08 49.30
N ASP A 198 -69.51 2.97 49.48
CA ASP A 198 -68.63 2.75 50.63
C ASP A 198 -67.43 3.71 50.63
N GLU A 199 -66.85 3.97 49.46
CA GLU A 199 -65.75 4.93 49.29
C GLU A 199 -66.19 6.37 49.57
N VAL A 200 -67.41 6.75 49.14
CA VAL A 200 -68.01 8.05 49.44
C VAL A 200 -68.30 8.19 50.94
N THR A 201 -68.84 7.15 51.59
CA THR A 201 -69.13 7.13 53.03
C THR A 201 -67.84 7.23 53.88
N TYR A 202 -66.73 6.64 53.42
CA TYR A 202 -65.41 6.78 54.03
C TYR A 202 -64.86 8.20 53.88
N ALA A 203 -65.02 8.80 52.70
CA ALA A 203 -64.58 10.15 52.38
C ALA A 203 -65.37 11.22 53.16
N GLU A 204 -66.66 11.00 53.43
CA GLU A 204 -67.50 11.83 54.29
C GLU A 204 -66.98 11.91 55.73
N LYS A 205 -66.46 10.79 56.27
CA LYS A 205 -65.92 10.73 57.65
C LYS A 205 -64.51 11.31 57.80
N HIS A 206 -63.75 11.51 56.71
CA HIS A 206 -62.33 11.89 56.77
C HIS A 206 -61.91 12.91 55.68
N PRO A 207 -62.53 14.09 55.59
CA PRO A 207 -62.28 15.07 54.53
C PRO A 207 -60.83 15.58 54.47
N ASP A 208 -60.16 15.72 55.62
CA ASP A 208 -58.76 16.18 55.69
C ASP A 208 -57.79 15.16 55.05
N LYS A 209 -58.08 13.86 55.18
CA LYS A 209 -57.29 12.80 54.56
C LYS A 209 -57.44 12.79 53.04
N VAL A 210 -58.65 13.03 52.55
CA VAL A 210 -58.94 13.13 51.10
C VAL A 210 -58.23 14.35 50.50
N ASN A 211 -58.29 15.50 51.17
CA ASN A 211 -57.64 16.72 50.72
C ASN A 211 -56.10 16.62 50.77
N SER A 212 -55.54 15.99 51.81
CA SER A 212 -54.12 15.67 51.91
C SER A 212 -53.66 14.69 50.80
N SER A 213 -54.47 13.66 50.51
CA SER A 213 -54.21 12.71 49.42
C SER A 213 -54.21 13.42 48.04
N TYR A 214 -55.16 14.33 47.82
CA TYR A 214 -55.21 15.17 46.62
C TYR A 214 -53.97 16.06 46.46
N LEU A 215 -53.53 16.74 47.53
CA LEU A 215 -52.31 17.57 47.52
C LEU A 215 -51.04 16.74 47.27
N ASN A 216 -50.92 15.56 47.89
CA ASN A 216 -49.80 14.65 47.63
C ASN A 216 -49.76 14.17 46.17
N MET A 217 -50.93 13.93 45.57
CA MET A 217 -51.03 13.54 44.17
C MET A 217 -50.67 14.68 43.21
N LEU A 218 -51.05 15.93 43.54
CA LEU A 218 -50.61 17.12 42.78
C LEU A 218 -49.09 17.27 42.81
N MET A 219 -48.47 17.11 43.99
CA MET A 219 -47.01 17.13 44.14
C MET A 219 -46.34 16.00 43.34
N THR A 220 -46.89 14.79 43.40
CA THR A 220 -46.38 13.62 42.65
C THR A 220 -46.49 13.83 41.13
N SER A 221 -47.61 14.38 40.66
CA SER A 221 -47.83 14.73 39.26
C SER A 221 -46.83 15.77 38.77
N ALA A 222 -46.56 16.82 39.55
CA ALA A 222 -45.58 17.85 39.22
C ALA A 222 -44.15 17.27 39.13
N VAL A 223 -43.77 16.39 40.06
CA VAL A 223 -42.47 15.69 40.02
C VAL A 223 -42.35 14.81 38.77
N LEU A 224 -43.39 14.05 38.43
CA LEU A 224 -43.39 13.20 37.23
C LEU A 224 -43.34 14.02 35.95
N GLN A 225 -44.03 15.16 35.89
CA GLN A 225 -44.02 16.05 34.73
C GLN A 225 -42.64 16.66 34.50
N ASN A 226 -41.94 17.08 35.55
CA ASN A 226 -40.55 17.53 35.48
C ASN A 226 -39.62 16.41 35.01
N ARG A 227 -39.80 15.18 35.51
CA ARG A 227 -39.01 14.01 35.09
C ARG A 227 -39.23 13.68 33.61
N ASN A 228 -40.48 13.70 33.15
CA ASN A 228 -40.83 13.45 31.75
C ASN A 228 -40.24 14.50 30.81
N ASN A 229 -40.28 15.78 31.20
CA ASN A 229 -39.65 16.88 30.45
C ASN A 229 -38.12 16.71 30.38
N GLY A 230 -37.49 16.25 31.47
CA GLY A 230 -36.06 15.92 31.49
C GLY A 230 -35.69 14.79 30.53
N GLU A 231 -36.49 13.71 30.48
CA GLU A 231 -36.25 12.60 29.55
C GLU A 231 -36.46 13.00 28.08
N LEU A 232 -37.48 13.82 27.77
CA LEU A 232 -37.69 14.41 26.44
C LEU A 232 -36.47 15.20 25.97
N LYS A 233 -35.93 16.07 26.82
CA LYS A 233 -34.72 16.85 26.53
C LYS A 233 -33.50 15.94 26.31
N GLY A 234 -33.37 14.87 27.09
CA GLY A 234 -32.33 13.85 26.92
C GLY A 234 -32.43 13.10 25.58
N GLN A 235 -33.66 12.73 25.18
CA GLN A 235 -33.91 12.10 23.87
C GLN A 235 -33.56 13.03 22.70
N ASP A 236 -33.97 14.30 22.75
CA ASP A 236 -33.66 15.28 21.69
C ASP A 236 -32.14 15.46 21.53
N GLN A 237 -31.41 15.53 22.65
CA GLN A 237 -29.96 15.69 22.62
C GLN A 237 -29.24 14.45 22.08
N LEU A 238 -29.67 13.24 22.45
CA LEU A 238 -29.15 12.01 21.86
C LEU A 238 -29.47 11.90 20.36
N ARG A 239 -30.65 12.36 19.93
CA ARG A 239 -31.06 12.35 18.52
C ARG A 239 -30.20 13.30 17.68
N MET A 240 -29.90 14.49 18.20
CA MET A 240 -28.97 15.43 17.56
C MET A 240 -27.55 14.87 17.50
N ASN A 241 -27.06 14.25 18.57
CA ASN A 241 -25.73 13.61 18.58
C ASN A 241 -25.65 12.48 17.55
N TYR A 242 -26.69 11.66 17.43
CA TYR A 242 -26.79 10.61 16.43
C TYR A 242 -26.80 11.17 14.99
N SER A 243 -27.59 12.22 14.72
CA SER A 243 -27.62 12.84 13.39
C SER A 243 -26.27 13.45 13.01
N ASN A 244 -25.57 14.07 13.96
CA ASN A 244 -24.25 14.65 13.74
C ASN A 244 -23.17 13.60 13.41
N LEU A 245 -23.35 12.35 13.84
CA LEU A 245 -22.44 11.24 13.56
C LEU A 245 -22.72 10.54 12.22
N THR A 246 -23.88 10.79 11.60
CA THR A 246 -24.29 10.09 10.37
C THR A 246 -23.45 10.54 9.17
N ALA A 247 -23.26 11.85 8.97
CA ALA A 247 -22.47 12.37 7.85
C ALA A 247 -20.98 11.99 7.91
N PRO A 248 -20.27 12.08 9.05
CA PRO A 248 -18.90 11.57 9.16
C PRO A 248 -18.78 10.08 8.87
N LYS A 249 -19.76 9.27 9.30
CA LYS A 249 -19.79 7.83 9.01
C LYS A 249 -19.94 7.55 7.52
N ASP A 250 -20.89 8.20 6.85
CA ASP A 250 -21.11 8.00 5.41
C ASP A 250 -19.89 8.41 4.59
N LYS A 251 -19.24 9.51 4.98
CA LYS A 251 -17.97 9.96 4.38
C LYS A 251 -16.86 8.93 4.58
N LEU A 252 -16.70 8.40 5.79
CA LEU A 252 -15.69 7.38 6.08
C LEU A 252 -15.91 6.10 5.24
N GLN A 253 -17.17 5.71 5.05
CA GLN A 253 -17.53 4.56 4.21
C GLN A 253 -17.25 4.82 2.72
N GLU A 254 -17.39 6.05 2.25
CA GLU A 254 -16.98 6.45 0.91
C GLU A 254 -15.46 6.42 0.75
N ASP A 255 -14.71 6.97 1.71
CA ASP A 255 -13.24 6.97 1.71
C ASP A 255 -12.69 5.54 1.69
N ILE A 256 -13.26 4.63 2.48
CA ILE A 256 -12.91 3.20 2.48
C ILE A 256 -13.15 2.59 1.08
N ARG A 257 -14.31 2.82 0.45
CA ARG A 257 -14.61 2.31 -0.90
C ARG A 257 -13.64 2.85 -1.95
N ASN A 258 -13.31 4.14 -1.89
CA ASN A 258 -12.37 4.77 -2.80
C ASN A 258 -10.96 4.18 -2.67
N LEU A 259 -10.51 3.93 -1.43
CA LEU A 259 -9.23 3.29 -1.14
C LEU A 259 -9.19 1.82 -1.62
N THR A 260 -10.28 1.07 -1.46
CA THR A 260 -10.39 -0.29 -2.00
C THR A 260 -10.20 -0.29 -3.52
N GLY A 261 -10.90 0.61 -4.24
CA GLY A 261 -10.74 0.75 -5.69
C GLY A 261 -9.34 1.22 -6.10
N ALA A 262 -8.69 2.09 -5.31
CA ALA A 262 -7.29 2.46 -5.54
C ALA A 262 -6.34 1.27 -5.36
N ASN A 263 -6.57 0.42 -4.37
CA ASN A 263 -5.77 -0.77 -4.10
C ASN A 263 -5.87 -1.79 -5.25
N GLU A 264 -7.07 -2.01 -5.79
CA GLU A 264 -7.28 -2.89 -6.94
C GLU A 264 -6.54 -2.40 -8.20
N ARG A 265 -6.56 -1.09 -8.45
CA ARG A 265 -5.78 -0.47 -9.53
C ARG A 265 -4.28 -0.66 -9.32
N LEU A 266 -3.78 -0.42 -8.11
CA LEU A 266 -2.36 -0.58 -7.79
C LEU A 266 -1.90 -2.04 -7.94
N LEU A 267 -2.73 -3.00 -7.53
CA LEU A 267 -2.47 -4.44 -7.72
C LEU A 267 -2.37 -4.81 -9.20
N LYS A 268 -3.22 -4.22 -10.05
CA LYS A 268 -3.16 -4.40 -11.50
C LYS A 268 -1.86 -3.84 -12.07
N ASP A 269 -1.47 -2.64 -11.66
CA ASP A 269 -0.22 -2.02 -12.11
C ASP A 269 1.00 -2.82 -11.66
N PHE A 270 1.00 -3.34 -10.42
CA PHE A 270 2.06 -4.21 -9.93
C PHE A 270 2.20 -5.49 -10.75
N ARG A 271 1.10 -6.15 -11.10
CA ARG A 271 1.11 -7.35 -11.96
C ARG A 271 1.65 -7.05 -13.35
N ASN A 272 1.22 -5.95 -13.98
CA ASN A 272 1.72 -5.52 -15.28
C ASN A 272 3.22 -5.24 -15.25
N LEU A 273 3.69 -4.57 -14.20
CA LEU A 273 5.10 -4.25 -14.02
C LEU A 273 5.95 -5.51 -13.80
N THR A 274 5.42 -6.49 -13.06
CA THR A 274 6.07 -7.78 -12.85
C THR A 274 6.19 -8.56 -14.16
N ALA A 275 5.12 -8.61 -14.96
CA ALA A 275 5.17 -9.24 -16.27
C ALA A 275 6.16 -8.55 -17.23
N ALA A 276 6.24 -7.21 -17.19
CA ALA A 276 7.24 -6.45 -17.96
C ALA A 276 8.66 -6.75 -17.50
N HIS A 277 8.88 -6.91 -16.19
CA HIS A 277 10.16 -7.27 -15.61
C HIS A 277 10.63 -8.64 -16.07
N ASP A 278 9.75 -9.65 -15.98
CA ASP A 278 10.07 -11.02 -16.37
C ASP A 278 10.40 -11.10 -17.86
N LYS A 279 9.64 -10.37 -18.70
CA LYS A 279 9.94 -10.25 -20.13
C LYS A 279 11.31 -9.63 -20.39
N LEU A 280 11.62 -8.50 -19.75
CA LEU A 280 12.92 -7.84 -19.90
C LEU A 280 14.07 -8.70 -19.39
N GLN A 281 13.84 -9.52 -18.36
CA GLN A 281 14.84 -10.46 -17.85
C GLN A 281 15.14 -11.57 -18.86
N VAL A 282 14.12 -12.08 -19.56
CA VAL A 282 14.29 -13.04 -20.65
C VAL A 282 15.02 -12.39 -21.84
N ASP A 283 14.60 -11.19 -22.26
CA ASP A 283 15.24 -10.45 -23.35
C ASP A 283 16.72 -10.17 -23.05
N TYR A 284 17.04 -9.79 -21.80
CA TYR A 284 18.41 -9.59 -21.35
C TYR A 284 19.23 -10.88 -21.38
N ARG A 285 18.68 -12.00 -20.91
CA ARG A 285 19.35 -13.31 -20.96
C ARG A 285 19.66 -13.71 -22.39
N ASN A 286 18.69 -13.58 -23.30
CA ASN A 286 18.86 -13.87 -24.72
C ASN A 286 19.92 -12.97 -25.37
N LEU A 287 19.92 -11.66 -25.09
CA LEU A 287 20.97 -10.75 -25.59
C LEU A 287 22.35 -11.04 -24.97
N SER A 288 22.41 -11.40 -23.69
CA SER A 288 23.68 -11.75 -23.03
C SER A 288 24.29 -13.03 -23.60
N ALA A 289 23.47 -14.03 -23.95
CA ALA A 289 23.91 -15.25 -24.61
C ALA A 289 24.53 -14.98 -26.00
N VAL A 290 24.11 -13.91 -26.68
CA VAL A 290 24.68 -13.48 -27.96
C VAL A 290 26.04 -12.76 -27.80
N LYS A 291 26.38 -12.27 -26.59
CA LYS A 291 27.62 -11.52 -26.32
C LYS A 291 28.83 -12.42 -25.98
N GLU A 292 28.62 -13.68 -25.59
CA GLU A 292 29.68 -14.61 -25.19
C GLU A 292 29.88 -15.77 -26.18
N CYS A 293 30.33 -15.46 -27.39
CA CYS A 293 30.95 -16.46 -28.28
C CYS A 293 32.16 -15.85 -28.99
N ARG A 294 33.15 -15.36 -28.25
CA ARG A 294 34.52 -15.24 -28.75
C ARG A 294 35.50 -15.70 -27.66
N PRO A 295 36.23 -16.82 -27.87
CA PRO A 295 37.15 -17.37 -26.87
C PRO A 295 38.34 -16.47 -26.52
N CYS A 296 38.63 -15.46 -27.36
CA CYS A 296 39.74 -14.52 -27.19
C CYS A 296 39.31 -13.06 -27.31
N PRO A 297 40.02 -12.12 -26.64
CA PRO A 297 39.80 -10.69 -26.81
C PRO A 297 39.92 -10.24 -28.27
N TRP A 298 39.34 -9.08 -28.60
CA TRP A 298 39.49 -8.52 -29.94
C TRP A 298 40.94 -8.20 -30.27
N GLY A 299 41.39 -8.58 -31.48
CA GLY A 299 42.77 -8.45 -31.91
C GLY A 299 43.69 -9.59 -31.45
N TRP A 300 43.16 -10.59 -30.74
CA TRP A 300 43.86 -11.82 -30.37
C TRP A 300 43.38 -13.00 -31.22
N GLU A 301 44.31 -13.88 -31.55
CA GLU A 301 44.09 -15.10 -32.33
C GLU A 301 43.99 -16.31 -31.39
N LEU A 302 43.06 -17.23 -31.67
CA LEU A 302 42.86 -18.44 -30.86
C LEU A 302 43.65 -19.62 -31.45
N PHE A 303 44.41 -20.32 -30.61
CA PHE A 303 44.98 -21.62 -30.95
C PHE A 303 45.09 -22.51 -29.71
N SER A 304 44.59 -23.75 -29.81
CA SER A 304 44.66 -24.79 -28.76
C SER A 304 44.34 -24.27 -27.34
N HIS A 305 43.22 -23.54 -27.21
CA HIS A 305 42.74 -22.96 -25.94
C HIS A 305 43.58 -21.82 -25.34
N LYS A 306 44.53 -21.28 -26.10
CA LYS A 306 45.27 -20.06 -25.76
C LYS A 306 44.97 -18.95 -26.77
N CYS A 307 45.10 -17.72 -26.31
CA CYS A 307 44.96 -16.51 -27.09
C CYS A 307 46.32 -15.88 -27.33
N TYR A 308 46.58 -15.42 -28.56
CA TYR A 308 47.87 -14.86 -28.96
C TYR A 308 47.72 -13.45 -29.54
N TYR A 309 48.59 -12.55 -29.11
CA TYR A 309 48.64 -11.18 -29.60
C TYR A 309 49.96 -10.89 -30.30
N PHE A 310 49.89 -10.46 -31.55
CA PHE A 310 51.05 -10.07 -32.36
C PHE A 310 51.15 -8.55 -32.41
N SER A 311 52.12 -7.99 -31.69
CA SER A 311 52.24 -6.55 -31.57
C SER A 311 52.70 -5.89 -32.87
N THR A 312 52.43 -4.59 -32.98
CA THR A 312 52.91 -3.75 -34.09
C THR A 312 53.96 -2.74 -33.65
N ASP A 313 53.91 -2.31 -32.39
CA ASP A 313 54.95 -1.53 -31.71
C ASP A 313 56.20 -2.37 -31.42
N LYS A 314 57.34 -1.70 -31.24
CA LYS A 314 58.65 -2.33 -31.01
C LYS A 314 59.21 -1.93 -29.65
N LEU A 315 59.55 -2.92 -28.83
CA LEU A 315 60.09 -2.75 -27.49
C LEU A 315 61.31 -3.67 -27.29
N ASN A 316 62.12 -3.40 -26.27
CA ASN A 316 63.15 -4.36 -25.83
C ASN A 316 62.47 -5.58 -25.19
N TRP A 317 63.21 -6.67 -24.94
CA TRP A 317 62.62 -7.92 -24.47
C TRP A 317 61.91 -7.77 -23.12
N ASN A 318 62.53 -7.07 -22.17
CA ASN A 318 61.97 -6.89 -20.83
C ASN A 318 60.68 -6.04 -20.85
N ASP A 319 60.69 -4.92 -21.57
CA ASP A 319 59.51 -4.06 -21.74
C ASP A 319 58.39 -4.79 -22.49
N SER A 320 58.75 -5.67 -23.44
CA SER A 320 57.79 -6.52 -24.14
C SER A 320 57.08 -7.47 -23.19
N ARG A 321 57.83 -8.12 -22.29
CA ARG A 321 57.26 -8.99 -21.26
C ARG A 321 56.33 -8.21 -20.32
N THR A 322 56.77 -7.05 -19.85
CA THR A 322 55.93 -6.15 -19.02
C THR A 322 54.65 -5.75 -19.75
N ALA A 323 54.72 -5.45 -21.04
CA ALA A 323 53.55 -5.07 -21.84
C ALA A 323 52.55 -6.24 -22.02
N CYS A 324 53.02 -7.47 -22.19
CA CYS A 324 52.14 -8.65 -22.20
C CYS A 324 51.46 -8.86 -20.84
N ARG A 325 52.21 -8.73 -19.74
CA ARG A 325 51.69 -8.87 -18.37
C ARG A 325 50.63 -7.86 -17.99
N LYS A 326 50.76 -6.62 -18.48
CA LYS A 326 49.70 -5.59 -18.32
C LYS A 326 48.38 -5.96 -18.97
N GLN A 327 48.38 -6.91 -19.91
CA GLN A 327 47.20 -7.42 -20.61
C GLN A 327 46.73 -8.78 -20.06
N GLY A 328 47.25 -9.24 -18.92
CA GLY A 328 46.92 -10.54 -18.34
C GLY A 328 47.54 -11.74 -19.07
N ALA A 329 48.63 -11.53 -19.79
CA ALA A 329 49.34 -12.49 -20.63
C ALA A 329 50.85 -12.52 -20.29
N ASP A 330 51.65 -13.37 -20.94
CA ASP A 330 53.13 -13.27 -20.91
C ASP A 330 53.68 -13.38 -22.35
N LEU A 331 54.99 -13.24 -22.55
CA LEU A 331 55.60 -13.56 -23.86
C LEU A 331 55.37 -15.03 -24.19
N VAL A 332 55.12 -15.35 -25.46
CA VAL A 332 54.82 -16.73 -25.87
C VAL A 332 55.95 -17.71 -25.54
N ALA A 333 55.61 -18.81 -24.88
CA ALA A 333 56.41 -19.99 -24.66
C ALA A 333 55.92 -21.11 -25.58
N ILE A 334 56.82 -21.66 -26.39
CA ILE A 334 56.46 -22.70 -27.35
C ILE A 334 56.54 -24.07 -26.66
N ASP A 335 55.39 -24.70 -26.48
CA ASP A 335 55.19 -26.01 -25.85
C ASP A 335 54.96 -27.14 -26.86
N SER A 336 54.70 -26.81 -28.12
CA SER A 336 54.38 -27.80 -29.15
C SER A 336 54.76 -27.34 -30.55
N ARG A 337 55.01 -28.32 -31.42
CA ARG A 337 55.24 -28.06 -32.85
C ARG A 337 54.06 -27.35 -33.51
N GLY A 338 52.83 -27.71 -33.14
CA GLY A 338 51.63 -27.05 -33.64
C GLY A 338 51.57 -25.57 -33.28
N GLU A 339 51.98 -25.21 -32.07
CA GLU A 339 52.07 -23.82 -31.62
C GLU A 339 53.16 -23.05 -32.38
N GLN A 340 54.33 -23.63 -32.62
CA GLN A 340 55.38 -23.02 -33.45
C GLN A 340 54.91 -22.79 -34.90
N GLU A 341 54.22 -23.75 -35.49
CA GLU A 341 53.63 -23.63 -36.83
C GLU A 341 52.56 -22.52 -36.87
N PHE A 342 51.69 -22.47 -35.85
CA PHE A 342 50.68 -21.43 -35.69
C PHE A 342 51.31 -20.03 -35.57
N VAL A 343 52.27 -19.85 -34.66
CA VAL A 343 52.99 -18.59 -34.47
C VAL A 343 53.64 -18.17 -35.77
N THR A 344 54.40 -19.06 -36.41
CA THR A 344 55.08 -18.78 -37.68
C THR A 344 54.11 -18.38 -38.79
N LYS A 345 52.93 -19.00 -38.86
CA LYS A 345 51.89 -18.64 -39.84
C LYS A 345 51.31 -17.25 -39.60
N HIS A 346 51.19 -16.78 -38.36
CA HIS A 346 50.54 -15.51 -38.03
C HIS A 346 51.50 -14.31 -37.97
N MET A 347 52.81 -14.57 -37.88
CA MET A 347 53.84 -13.54 -38.03
C MET A 347 53.70 -12.78 -39.36
N LYS A 348 53.97 -11.48 -39.32
CA LYS A 348 54.19 -10.65 -40.52
C LYS A 348 55.68 -10.65 -40.87
N ARG A 349 56.08 -10.00 -41.98
CA ARG A 349 57.49 -9.89 -42.43
C ARG A 349 58.32 -8.96 -41.52
N ARG A 350 58.51 -9.39 -40.27
CA ARG A 350 59.22 -8.70 -39.19
C ARG A 350 59.57 -9.70 -38.10
N GLU A 351 60.52 -9.32 -37.26
CA GLU A 351 60.99 -10.12 -36.13
C GLU A 351 60.15 -9.88 -34.89
N TYR A 352 59.93 -10.95 -34.12
CA TYR A 352 59.17 -10.89 -32.87
C TYR A 352 59.94 -11.50 -31.70
N TRP A 353 59.96 -10.80 -30.57
CA TRP A 353 60.34 -11.33 -29.28
C TRP A 353 59.38 -12.44 -28.85
N MET A 354 59.97 -13.51 -28.33
CA MET A 354 59.32 -14.66 -27.71
C MET A 354 59.88 -14.85 -26.29
N GLY A 355 59.26 -15.73 -25.51
CA GLY A 355 59.54 -15.87 -24.08
C GLY A 355 60.86 -16.56 -23.71
N LEU A 356 61.68 -17.01 -24.66
CA LEU A 356 62.90 -17.76 -24.34
C LEU A 356 64.08 -16.80 -24.11
N SER A 357 64.82 -17.03 -23.02
CA SER A 357 66.06 -16.28 -22.73
C SER A 357 67.06 -17.17 -21.99
N ASP A 358 68.35 -16.83 -22.04
CA ASP A 358 69.40 -17.50 -21.25
C ASP A 358 69.80 -16.70 -20.00
N ALA A 359 68.96 -15.77 -19.57
CA ALA A 359 69.22 -14.86 -18.44
C ALA A 359 69.43 -15.59 -17.10
N ALA A 360 68.90 -16.81 -16.94
CA ALA A 360 69.06 -17.63 -15.75
C ALA A 360 70.47 -18.25 -15.62
N GLY A 361 71.25 -18.27 -16.71
CA GLY A 361 72.58 -18.83 -16.77
C GLY A 361 72.99 -19.01 -18.22
N LYS A 362 74.16 -18.48 -18.59
CA LYS A 362 74.64 -18.49 -19.98
C LYS A 362 74.55 -19.89 -20.60
N GLY A 363 73.92 -19.99 -21.77
CA GLY A 363 73.70 -21.25 -22.48
C GLY A 363 72.55 -22.12 -21.94
N THR A 364 71.88 -21.70 -20.87
CA THR A 364 70.70 -22.36 -20.30
C THR A 364 69.45 -21.58 -20.67
N TRP A 365 68.80 -21.97 -21.77
CA TRP A 365 67.60 -21.31 -22.28
C TRP A 365 66.35 -21.77 -21.52
N ILE A 366 65.61 -20.81 -20.95
CA ILE A 366 64.40 -21.04 -20.16
C ILE A 366 63.29 -20.11 -20.68
N TRP A 367 62.08 -20.65 -20.79
CA TRP A 367 60.88 -19.89 -21.15
C TRP A 367 60.42 -19.01 -19.98
N VAL A 368 59.65 -17.96 -20.27
CA VAL A 368 59.11 -17.06 -19.24
C VAL A 368 58.17 -17.75 -18.23
N ASP A 369 57.63 -18.91 -18.57
CA ASP A 369 56.80 -19.76 -17.70
C ASP A 369 57.63 -20.73 -16.83
N GLY A 370 58.96 -20.74 -16.99
CA GLY A 370 59.89 -21.58 -16.25
C GLY A 370 60.18 -22.94 -16.89
N THR A 371 59.53 -23.28 -18.01
CA THR A 371 59.75 -24.55 -18.71
C THR A 371 61.00 -24.51 -19.59
N GLN A 372 61.52 -25.70 -19.95
CA GLN A 372 62.61 -25.84 -20.92
C GLN A 372 62.03 -26.19 -22.31
N PRO A 373 62.69 -25.78 -23.41
CA PRO A 373 62.28 -26.16 -24.76
C PRO A 373 62.24 -27.67 -24.97
N ILE A 374 61.09 -28.18 -25.42
CA ILE A 374 60.91 -29.59 -25.78
C ILE A 374 61.51 -29.88 -27.17
N GLU A 375 61.45 -28.89 -28.07
CA GLU A 375 62.05 -28.94 -29.40
C GLU A 375 62.71 -27.60 -29.73
N TRP A 376 63.72 -27.62 -30.61
CA TRP A 376 64.50 -26.46 -30.99
C TRP A 376 64.24 -26.06 -32.44
N TYR A 377 63.93 -24.79 -32.66
CA TYR A 377 63.66 -24.24 -34.00
C TYR A 377 64.69 -23.21 -34.45
N TRP A 378 65.94 -23.36 -33.99
CA TRP A 378 67.06 -22.48 -34.38
C TRP A 378 67.30 -22.46 -35.88
N ILE A 379 67.64 -21.29 -36.39
CA ILE A 379 68.21 -21.12 -37.73
C ILE A 379 69.57 -21.82 -37.76
N GLN A 380 70.01 -22.24 -38.95
CA GLN A 380 71.32 -22.87 -39.12
C GLN A 380 72.43 -22.00 -38.50
N ASN A 381 73.31 -22.65 -37.72
CA ASN A 381 74.40 -22.04 -36.96
C ASN A 381 73.97 -21.15 -35.78
N GLN A 382 72.71 -21.27 -35.30
CA GLN A 382 72.25 -20.66 -34.05
C GLN A 382 71.94 -21.74 -32.98
N PRO A 383 72.02 -21.41 -31.68
CA PRO A 383 72.47 -20.12 -31.12
C PRO A 383 73.99 -19.98 -31.26
N GLY A 384 74.46 -18.84 -31.77
CA GLY A 384 75.84 -18.73 -32.26
C GLY A 384 76.55 -17.43 -31.95
N ASN A 385 75.88 -16.41 -31.40
CA ASN A 385 76.37 -15.03 -31.56
C ASN A 385 76.63 -14.20 -30.30
N PHE A 386 76.72 -14.78 -29.09
CA PHE A 386 77.13 -13.99 -27.91
C PHE A 386 78.03 -14.77 -26.95
N GLN A 387 79.35 -14.58 -27.06
CA GLN A 387 80.30 -15.19 -26.12
C GLN A 387 80.39 -14.46 -24.77
N ASN A 388 79.78 -13.28 -24.57
CA ASN A 388 79.96 -12.50 -23.31
C ASN A 388 78.71 -11.88 -22.65
N ASN A 389 77.50 -11.93 -23.24
CA ASN A 389 76.27 -11.31 -22.67
C ASN A 389 75.05 -12.25 -22.75
N THR A 390 74.02 -11.98 -21.93
CA THR A 390 72.71 -12.67 -21.97
C THR A 390 71.98 -12.39 -23.28
N ALA A 391 71.41 -13.44 -23.89
CA ALA A 391 70.65 -13.39 -25.12
C ALA A 391 69.17 -13.70 -24.90
N CYS A 392 68.35 -13.07 -25.74
CA CYS A 392 66.91 -13.26 -25.79
C CYS A 392 66.52 -13.81 -27.16
N LEU A 393 65.51 -14.67 -27.19
CA LEU A 393 65.04 -15.27 -28.42
C LEU A 393 64.14 -14.32 -29.20
N ALA A 394 64.53 -14.01 -30.43
CA ALA A 394 63.64 -13.48 -31.43
C ALA A 394 63.36 -14.53 -32.51
N SER A 395 62.16 -14.50 -33.06
CA SER A 395 61.89 -15.05 -34.38
C SER A 395 62.53 -14.17 -35.45
N ALA A 396 63.10 -14.80 -36.47
CA ALA A 396 63.51 -14.15 -37.70
C ALA A 396 62.33 -14.04 -38.68
N ASP A 397 62.57 -13.48 -39.87
CA ASP A 397 61.51 -13.28 -40.85
C ASP A 397 60.80 -14.59 -41.21
N LYS A 398 59.46 -14.55 -41.25
CA LYS A 398 58.61 -15.68 -41.59
C LYS A 398 59.02 -16.41 -42.88
N ALA A 399 59.65 -15.73 -43.84
CA ALA A 399 60.15 -16.33 -45.08
C ALA A 399 61.20 -17.43 -44.85
N ILE A 400 61.84 -17.47 -43.68
CA ILE A 400 62.83 -18.50 -43.29
C ILE A 400 62.15 -19.84 -42.97
N GLY A 401 60.83 -19.85 -42.76
CA GLY A 401 60.06 -21.05 -42.48
C GLY A 401 60.03 -21.40 -40.99
N LEU A 402 59.86 -22.69 -40.67
CA LEU A 402 59.57 -23.16 -39.31
C LEU A 402 60.76 -23.01 -38.35
N LYS A 403 61.98 -23.20 -38.86
CA LYS A 403 63.25 -23.02 -38.12
C LYS A 403 63.71 -21.56 -38.21
N ASN A 404 63.10 -20.71 -37.39
CA ASN A 404 63.29 -19.26 -37.44
C ASN A 404 63.77 -18.65 -36.11
N TRP A 405 64.22 -19.44 -35.14
CA TRP A 405 64.73 -18.92 -33.88
C TRP A 405 66.13 -18.35 -34.01
N ASN A 406 66.34 -17.19 -33.41
CA ASN A 406 67.59 -16.44 -33.47
C ASN A 406 67.87 -15.78 -32.12
N ASP A 407 69.06 -16.02 -31.57
CA ASP A 407 69.51 -15.36 -30.35
C ASP A 407 69.90 -13.91 -30.66
N GLN A 408 69.42 -12.99 -29.84
CA GLN A 408 69.55 -11.56 -30.08
C GLN A 408 69.85 -10.82 -28.78
N ASP A 409 70.51 -9.68 -28.92
CA ASP A 409 70.70 -8.72 -27.83
C ASP A 409 69.33 -8.23 -27.33
N CYS A 410 69.03 -8.54 -26.06
CA CYS A 410 67.77 -8.25 -25.38
C CYS A 410 67.40 -6.75 -25.38
N SER A 411 68.37 -5.86 -25.56
CA SER A 411 68.17 -4.41 -25.61
C SER A 411 67.57 -3.93 -26.94
N LYS A 412 67.61 -4.74 -28.00
CA LYS A 412 67.08 -4.39 -29.33
C LYS A 412 65.57 -4.26 -29.31
N LYS A 413 65.04 -3.32 -30.10
CA LYS A 413 63.60 -3.08 -30.21
C LYS A 413 62.99 -3.93 -31.33
N LYS A 414 62.15 -4.89 -30.97
CA LYS A 414 61.41 -5.76 -31.91
C LYS A 414 59.93 -5.82 -31.52
N SER A 415 59.08 -6.31 -32.43
CA SER A 415 57.69 -6.59 -32.08
C SER A 415 57.64 -7.77 -31.08
N ARG A 416 56.50 -8.05 -30.46
CA ARG A 416 56.37 -9.13 -29.47
C ARG A 416 55.16 -10.01 -29.76
N ILE A 417 55.23 -11.25 -29.30
CA ILE A 417 54.09 -12.16 -29.29
C ILE A 417 53.75 -12.45 -27.84
N CYS A 418 52.52 -12.12 -27.45
CA CYS A 418 51.99 -12.46 -26.13
C CYS A 418 51.10 -13.69 -26.22
N GLU A 419 51.07 -14.52 -25.17
CA GLU A 419 50.11 -15.61 -24.99
C GLU A 419 49.35 -15.47 -23.66
N GLY A 420 48.08 -15.90 -23.63
CA GLY A 420 47.26 -15.95 -22.42
C GLY A 420 46.12 -16.97 -22.54
N SER A 421 45.45 -17.29 -21.44
CA SER A 421 44.35 -18.27 -21.43
C SER A 421 43.12 -17.78 -22.20
N SER A 422 42.48 -18.68 -22.96
CA SER A 422 41.13 -18.42 -23.48
C SER A 422 40.08 -18.52 -22.36
N LEU A 423 38.95 -17.81 -22.52
CA LEU A 423 37.81 -18.00 -21.60
C LEU A 423 37.28 -19.43 -21.75
N PRO A 424 36.88 -20.11 -20.65
CA PRO A 424 36.31 -21.44 -20.74
C PRO A 424 35.09 -21.39 -21.67
N LEU A 425 35.15 -22.18 -22.75
CA LEU A 425 33.95 -22.51 -23.51
C LEU A 425 33.04 -23.26 -22.54
N SER A 426 31.91 -22.66 -22.16
CA SER A 426 30.91 -23.34 -21.34
C SER A 426 30.60 -24.72 -21.95
N PRO A 427 30.61 -25.80 -21.16
CA PRO A 427 30.40 -27.16 -21.64
C PRO A 427 29.02 -27.38 -22.26
#